data_AF-A0A6I5CNF3-F1
#
_entry.id   AF-A0A6I5CNF3-F1
#
_cell.length_a   1.000
_cell.length_b   1.000
_cell.length_c   1.000
_cell.angle_alpha   90.00
_cell.angle_beta   90.00
_cell.angle_gamma   90.00
#
_symmetry.space_group_name_H-M   'P 1'
#
loop_
_entity.id
_entity.type
_entity.pdbx_description
1 polymer ?
#
loop_
_entity_poly.entity_id
_entity_poly.type
_entity_poly.pdbx_seq_one_letter_code
_entity_poly.pdbx_strand_id
1 'polypeptide(L)'
;MKNVSLTDTVFVFVHGAWHSSGQWAATQRALAGLGAASLAVDMPGHGFDAPLPTGYLLPGQPGLLTERSRLASLTMDDCAEAVLGVLRQVRHRRTVVLV
;
A
#
# COMPACT_ATOMS: atom_id res chain seq x y z
N MET A 1 -2.17 10.84 -27.41
CA MET A 1 -1.66 10.45 -26.08
C MET A 1 -0.49 11.36 -25.74
N LYS A 2 -0.48 12.03 -24.58
CA LYS A 2 0.69 12.83 -24.17
C LYS A 2 1.87 11.88 -23.95
N ASN A 3 3.03 12.19 -24.52
CA ASN A 3 4.22 11.37 -24.34
C ASN A 3 4.67 11.49 -22.87
N VAL A 4 4.55 10.41 -22.11
CA VAL A 4 4.87 10.39 -20.67
C VAL A 4 6.37 10.22 -20.54
N SER A 5 7.06 11.26 -20.06
CA SER A 5 8.47 11.17 -19.69
C SER A 5 8.59 10.35 -18.41
N LEU A 6 9.27 9.20 -18.46
CA LEU A 6 9.43 8.30 -17.32
C LEU A 6 10.20 8.94 -16.16
N THR A 7 11.14 9.84 -16.45
CA THR A 7 11.95 10.54 -15.44
C THR A 7 11.17 11.59 -14.65
N ASP A 8 10.07 12.12 -15.21
CA ASP A 8 9.20 13.11 -14.55
C ASP A 8 7.90 12.49 -14.00
N THR A 9 7.77 11.17 -14.12
CA THR A 9 6.59 10.41 -13.71
C THR A 9 6.86 9.63 -12.44
N VAL A 10 5.87 9.59 -11.56
CA VAL A 10 5.85 8.68 -10.40
C VAL A 10 4.66 7.74 -10.51
N PHE A 11 4.92 6.45 -10.28
CA PHE A 11 3.90 5.42 -10.19
C PHE A 11 3.60 5.14 -8.72
N VAL A 12 2.33 5.23 -8.33
CA VAL A 12 1.86 4.88 -6.98
C VAL A 12 1.03 3.62 -7.11
N PHE A 13 1.50 2.54 -6.48
CA PHE A 13 0.89 1.23 -6.55
C PHE A 13 0.03 0.94 -5.33
N VAL A 14 -1.22 0.58 -5.56
CA VAL A 14 -2.13 0.03 -4.57
C VAL A 14 -2.16 -1.49 -4.76
N HIS A 15 -1.97 -2.25 -3.69
CA HIS A 15 -2.04 -3.71 -3.79
C HIS A 15 -3.50 -4.19 -3.89
N GLY A 16 -3.68 -5.38 -4.45
CA GLY A 16 -4.97 -6.07 -4.41
C GLY A 16 -5.30 -6.61 -3.01
N ALA A 17 -6.50 -7.15 -2.84
CA ALA A 17 -6.89 -7.77 -1.58
C ALA A 17 -5.90 -8.90 -1.19
N TRP A 18 -5.71 -9.11 0.12
CA TRP A 18 -4.86 -10.18 0.69
C TRP A 18 -3.35 -10.03 0.39
N HIS A 19 -2.91 -8.85 -0.03
CA HIS A 19 -1.50 -8.55 -0.34
C HIS A 19 -0.99 -7.37 0.49
N SER A 20 0.26 -6.99 0.26
CA SER A 20 0.90 -5.80 0.79
C SER A 20 1.70 -5.09 -0.30
N SER A 21 2.21 -3.90 0.01
CA SER A 21 3.10 -3.10 -0.83
C SER A 21 4.28 -3.92 -1.39
N GLY A 22 4.80 -4.87 -0.61
CA GLY A 22 5.94 -5.71 -0.95
C GLY A 22 5.77 -6.52 -2.24
N GLN A 23 4.54 -6.82 -2.65
CA GLN A 23 4.28 -7.55 -3.91
C GLN A 23 4.78 -6.78 -5.14
N TRP A 24 4.87 -5.45 -5.04
CA TRP A 24 5.34 -4.60 -6.14
C TRP A 24 6.86 -4.53 -6.26
N ALA A 25 7.62 -5.17 -5.37
CA ALA A 25 9.08 -5.01 -5.33
C ALA A 25 9.78 -5.32 -6.67
N ALA A 26 9.35 -6.36 -7.39
CA ALA A 26 9.91 -6.69 -8.70
C ALA A 26 9.61 -5.60 -9.74
N THR A 27 8.38 -5.11 -9.78
CA THR A 27 7.93 -4.01 -10.66
C THR A 27 8.66 -2.71 -10.34
N GLN A 28 8.80 -2.36 -9.07
CA GLN A 28 9.52 -1.16 -8.65
C GLN A 28 11.00 -1.22 -9.04
N ARG A 29 11.65 -2.39 -8.94
CA ARG A 29 13.03 -2.58 -9.44
C ARG A 29 13.12 -2.39 -10.95
N ALA A 30 12.16 -2.93 -11.72
CA ALA A 30 12.11 -2.76 -13.16
C ALA A 30 11.94 -1.28 -13.55
N LEU A 31 11.02 -0.56 -12.89
CA LEU A 31 10.80 0.87 -13.11
C LEU A 31 12.03 1.72 -12.73
N ALA A 32 12.69 1.39 -11.62
CA ALA A 32 13.92 2.06 -11.21
C ALA A 32 15.02 1.86 -12.27
N GLY A 33 15.14 0.66 -12.86
CA GLY A 33 16.05 0.40 -13.98
C GLY A 33 15.74 1.21 -15.24
N LEU A 34 14.50 1.67 -15.40
CA LEU A 34 14.05 2.57 -16.48
C LEU A 34 14.12 4.06 -16.09
N GLY A 35 14.59 4.38 -14.87
CA GLY A 35 14.68 5.75 -14.36
C GLY A 35 13.36 6.35 -13.86
N ALA A 36 12.31 5.53 -13.70
CA ALA A 36 11.01 5.98 -13.19
C ALA A 36 10.94 5.87 -11.66
N ALA A 37 10.38 6.89 -11.02
CA ALA A 37 10.09 6.86 -9.59
C ALA A 37 8.85 6.00 -9.32
N SER A 38 8.83 5.29 -8.18
CA SER A 38 7.64 4.55 -7.75
C SER A 38 7.50 4.48 -6.23
N LEU A 39 6.26 4.37 -5.77
CA LEU A 39 5.87 4.12 -4.39
C LEU A 39 4.86 2.97 -4.37
N ALA A 40 4.94 2.09 -3.39
CA ALA A 40 3.93 1.06 -3.13
C ALA A 40 3.30 1.35 -1.76
N VAL A 41 1.97 1.37 -1.70
CA VAL A 41 1.20 1.74 -0.52
C VAL A 41 0.75 0.49 0.21
N ASP A 42 0.97 0.42 1.52
CA ASP A 42 0.28 -0.52 2.39
C ASP A 42 -1.06 0.09 2.82
N MET A 43 -2.16 -0.61 2.50
CA MET A 43 -3.48 -0.19 2.94
C MET A 43 -3.64 -0.39 4.45
N PRO A 44 -4.51 0.37 5.14
CA PRO A 44 -4.78 0.14 6.55
C PRO A 44 -5.08 -1.34 6.84
N GLY A 45 -4.40 -1.90 7.84
CA GLY A 45 -4.51 -3.30 8.20
C GLY A 45 -3.66 -4.28 7.39
N HIS A 46 -2.83 -3.80 6.48
CA HIS A 46 -1.95 -4.61 5.64
C HIS A 46 -0.48 -4.21 5.84
N GLY A 47 0.42 -5.00 5.27
CA GLY A 47 1.86 -4.74 5.35
C GLY A 47 2.45 -5.00 6.73
N PHE A 48 3.56 -4.33 7.02
CA PHE A 48 4.34 -4.56 8.24
C PHE A 48 3.64 -4.06 9.52
N ASP A 49 2.76 -3.08 9.38
CA ASP A 49 2.00 -2.49 10.49
C ASP A 49 0.63 -3.16 10.68
N ALA A 50 0.36 -4.28 9.99
CA ALA A 50 -0.88 -5.01 10.11
C ALA A 50 -1.11 -5.48 11.57
N PRO A 51 -2.24 -5.13 12.20
CA PRO A 51 -2.50 -5.49 13.58
C PRO A 51 -2.78 -6.99 13.71
N LEU A 52 -2.07 -7.65 14.63
CA LEU A 52 -2.36 -9.02 15.03
C LEU A 52 -3.19 -9.05 16.33
N PRO A 53 -4.12 -10.01 16.50
CA PRO A 53 -4.75 -10.30 17.79
C PRO A 53 -3.73 -10.72 18.85
N THR A 54 -4.07 -10.59 20.12
CA THR A 54 -3.15 -10.97 21.20
C THR A 54 -2.87 -12.47 21.17
N GLY A 55 -1.60 -12.82 21.36
CA GLY A 55 -1.17 -14.21 21.33
C GLY A 55 -1.25 -14.87 19.95
N TYR A 56 -1.35 -14.11 18.85
CA TYR A 56 -1.42 -14.66 17.48
C TYR A 56 -0.27 -15.62 17.13
N LEU A 57 0.92 -15.42 17.71
CA LEU A 57 2.10 -16.28 17.51
C LEU A 57 2.28 -17.35 18.60
N LEU A 58 1.35 -17.45 19.55
CA LEU A 58 1.36 -18.49 20.59
C LEU A 58 0.59 -19.73 20.12
N PRO A 59 0.90 -20.93 20.66
CA PRO A 59 0.12 -22.12 20.40
C PRO A 59 -1.38 -21.89 20.67
N GLY A 60 -2.23 -22.29 19.73
CA GLY A 60 -3.68 -22.15 19.85
C GLY A 60 -4.23 -20.74 19.63
N GLN A 61 -3.38 -19.72 19.44
CA GLN A 61 -3.76 -18.37 18.99
C GLN A 61 -4.98 -17.78 19.73
N PRO A 62 -4.95 -17.70 21.08
CA PRO A 62 -6.14 -17.54 21.92
C PRO A 62 -6.97 -16.27 21.61
N GLY A 63 -6.34 -15.19 21.14
CA GLY A 63 -7.04 -13.96 20.78
C GLY A 63 -7.96 -14.11 19.57
N LEU A 64 -7.71 -15.05 18.65
CA LEU A 64 -8.52 -15.21 17.44
C LEU A 64 -9.99 -15.55 17.71
N LEU A 65 -10.28 -16.25 18.82
CA LEU A 65 -11.63 -16.72 19.12
C LEU A 65 -12.52 -15.66 19.78
N THR A 66 -11.92 -14.66 20.43
CA THR A 66 -12.65 -13.78 21.34
C THR A 66 -12.42 -12.30 21.09
N GLU A 67 -11.26 -11.92 20.53
CA GLU A 67 -10.95 -10.52 20.29
C GLU A 67 -11.68 -10.00 19.07
N ARG A 68 -12.34 -8.84 19.25
CA ARG A 68 -12.84 -8.08 18.12
C ARG A 68 -11.66 -7.66 17.25
N SER A 69 -11.75 -7.90 15.95
CA SER A 69 -10.74 -7.45 14.98
C SER A 69 -10.49 -5.94 15.12
N ARG A 70 -9.21 -5.55 15.16
CA ARG A 70 -8.80 -4.13 15.10
C ARG A 70 -9.16 -3.46 13.77
N LEU A 71 -9.55 -4.25 12.76
CA LEU A 71 -10.02 -3.78 11.46
C LEU A 71 -11.56 -3.77 11.37
N ALA A 72 -12.29 -4.10 12.43
CA ALA A 72 -13.75 -4.28 12.39
C ALA A 72 -14.54 -2.99 12.09
N SER A 73 -13.92 -1.82 12.17
CA SER A 73 -14.53 -0.53 11.83
C SER A 73 -13.88 0.11 10.60
N LEU A 74 -12.98 -0.59 9.90
CA LEU A 74 -12.30 -0.06 8.73
C LEU A 74 -13.31 0.14 7.60
N THR A 75 -13.28 1.31 6.98
CA THR A 75 -14.15 1.68 5.88
C THR A 75 -13.36 1.87 4.57
N MET A 76 -14.09 1.99 3.46
CA MET A 76 -13.47 2.35 2.18
C MET A 76 -12.97 3.80 2.16
N ASP A 77 -13.53 4.69 2.98
CA ASP A 77 -13.06 6.07 3.10
C ASP A 77 -11.69 6.12 3.80
N ASP A 78 -11.48 5.29 4.83
CA ASP A 78 -10.16 5.15 5.48
C ASP A 78 -9.10 4.66 4.47
N CYS A 79 -9.49 3.70 3.63
CA CYS A 79 -8.66 3.21 2.54
C CYS A 79 -8.34 4.33 1.52
N ALA A 80 -9.35 5.08 1.08
CA ALA A 80 -9.17 6.18 0.14
C ALA A 80 -8.26 7.28 0.71
N GLU A 81 -8.43 7.65 1.99
CA GLU A 81 -7.58 8.65 2.64
C GLU A 81 -6.13 8.20 2.78
N ALA A 82 -5.87 6.91 3.01
CA ALA A 82 -4.50 6.39 3.00
C ALA A 82 -3.82 6.62 1.63
N VAL A 83 -4.52 6.30 0.53
CA VAL A 83 -4.02 6.53 -0.84
C VAL A 83 -3.85 8.03 -1.12
N LEU A 84 -4.85 8.84 -0.75
CA LEU A 84 -4.79 10.31 -0.92
C LEU A 84 -3.63 10.91 -0.13
N GLY A 85 -3.32 10.40 1.06
CA GLY A 85 -2.15 10.79 1.86
C GLY A 85 -0.84 10.65 1.08
N VAL A 86 -0.64 9.50 0.43
CA VAL A 86 0.55 9.26 -0.41
C VAL A 86 0.55 10.12 -1.67
N LEU A 87 -0.60 10.24 -2.35
CA LEU A 87 -0.73 11.10 -3.54
C LEU A 87 -0.42 12.57 -3.22
N ARG A 88 -0.86 13.07 -2.07
CA ARG A 88 -0.55 14.43 -1.59
C ARG A 88 0.96 14.62 -1.40
N GLN A 89 1.72 13.61 -0.98
CA GLN A 89 3.18 13.71 -0.82
C GLN A 89 3.89 13.85 -2.16
N VAL A 90 3.40 13.18 -3.21
CA VAL A 90 4.03 13.18 -4.54
C VAL A 90 3.41 14.16 -5.53
N ARG A 91 2.43 14.97 -5.12
CA ARG A 91 1.75 15.96 -5.98
C ARG A 91 2.66 16.99 -6.66
N HIS A 92 3.89 17.14 -6.18
CA HIS A 92 4.91 18.00 -6.77
C HIS A 92 5.53 17.40 -8.05
N ARG A 93 5.31 16.11 -8.34
CA ARG A 93 5.74 15.45 -9.57
C ARG A 93 4.84 15.88 -10.73
N ARG A 94 5.45 16.00 -11.93
CA ARG A 94 4.76 16.47 -13.14
C ARG A 94 3.60 15.55 -13.53
N THR A 95 3.82 14.24 -13.44
CA THR A 95 2.82 13.22 -13.74
C THR A 95 2.78 12.22 -12.59
N VAL A 96 1.60 11.96 -12.06
CA VAL A 96 1.34 10.92 -11.07
C VAL A 96 0.41 9.90 -11.69
N VAL A 97 0.81 8.64 -11.69
CA VAL A 97 0.01 7.51 -12.18
C VAL A 97 -0.33 6.62 -11.00
N LEU A 98 -1.62 6.51 -10.67
CA LEU A 98 -2.12 5.56 -9.68
C LEU A 98 -2.41 4.23 -10.40
N VAL A 99 -1.89 3.14 -9.86
CA VAL A 99 -1.97 1.78 -10.41
C VAL A 99 -2.55 0.84 -9.37
#